data_AF-A0A3A0V6W8-F1
#
_entry.id   AF-A0A3A0V6W8-F1
#
_cell.length_a   1.000
_cell.length_b   1.000
_cell.length_c   1.000
_cell.angle_alpha   90.00
_cell.angle_beta   90.00
_cell.angle_gamma   90.00
#
_symmetry.space_group_name_H-M   'P 1'
#
loop_
_entity.id
_entity.type
_entity.pdbx_description
1 polymer ?
#
loop_
_entity_poly.entity_id
_entity_poly.type
_entity_poly.pdbx_seq_one_letter_code
_entity_poly.pdbx_strand_id
1 'polypeptide(L)'
;SNILRMILIEQIAMFLVTSVIGIIVGVFGSKILLMIVLKILDISTSVSLTFQFPAVTQTVLLVIVAMCLIMIQSFIFLRKRSILSMMNDSSKSEATKNNISIAEVISGILGIAMIIFGYYMSTEMFGKFASGMMFTPFIILFLTVVGAYLFFRSSVSVIFKTIKNAKHGKVSITDVVFTSSIMHRMKKNALSLTIIATISAVTVTVLCFGAISKATIDDNVKLSSPQDFNFTEQKQAEAFENKLDEAHIGYDEQYKELERVKVTKDSFFKESGGTGNMMPTEMFITSNQY
;
A
#
# COMPACT_ATOMS: atom_id res chain seq x y z
N SER A 1 -12.27 20.04 -37.15
CA SER A 1 -12.52 20.99 -36.04
C SER A 1 -13.70 20.53 -35.16
N ASN A 2 -14.86 20.21 -35.73
CA ASN A 2 -16.09 19.88 -34.97
C ASN A 2 -15.97 18.61 -34.09
N ILE A 3 -15.36 17.54 -34.58
CA ILE A 3 -15.14 16.30 -33.80
C ILE A 3 -14.23 16.55 -32.59
N LEU A 4 -13.20 17.37 -32.76
CA LEU A 4 -12.27 17.73 -31.69
C LEU A 4 -12.97 18.58 -30.61
N ARG A 5 -13.87 19.49 -31.01
CA ARG A 5 -14.73 20.24 -30.07
C ARG A 5 -15.70 19.32 -29.33
N MET A 6 -16.34 18.38 -30.02
CA MET A 6 -17.26 17.40 -29.40
C MET A 6 -16.55 16.58 -28.32
N ILE A 7 -15.38 16.01 -28.63
CA ILE A 7 -14.60 15.21 -27.68
C ILE A 7 -14.12 16.07 -26.50
N LEU A 8 -13.70 17.32 -26.74
CA LEU A 8 -13.34 18.23 -25.66
C LEU A 8 -14.52 18.54 -24.74
N ILE A 9 -15.71 18.77 -25.29
CA ILE A 9 -16.92 19.04 -24.50
C ILE A 9 -17.30 17.81 -23.67
N GLU A 10 -17.27 16.61 -24.26
CA GLU A 10 -17.55 15.35 -23.56
C GLU A 10 -16.57 15.12 -22.39
N GLN A 11 -15.27 15.34 -22.63
CA GLN A 11 -14.25 15.20 -21.59
C GLN A 11 -14.42 16.22 -20.46
N ILE A 12 -14.79 17.46 -20.77
CA ILE A 12 -15.11 18.49 -19.76
C ILE A 12 -16.35 18.07 -18.96
N ALA A 13 -17.39 17.58 -19.61
CA ALA A 13 -18.62 17.13 -18.95
C ALA A 13 -18.34 15.96 -17.99
N MET A 14 -17.63 14.93 -18.45
CA MET A 14 -17.22 13.78 -17.63
C MET A 14 -16.36 14.20 -16.45
N PHE A 15 -15.43 15.15 -16.66
CA PHE A 15 -14.58 15.67 -15.61
C PHE A 15 -15.37 16.45 -14.55
N LEU A 16 -16.30 17.32 -14.96
CA LEU A 16 -17.16 18.07 -14.04
C LEU A 16 -18.00 17.13 -13.17
N VAL A 17 -18.64 16.14 -13.77
CA VAL A 17 -19.46 15.16 -13.03
C VAL A 17 -18.61 14.40 -12.02
N THR A 18 -17.45 13.91 -12.45
CA THR A 18 -16.55 13.14 -11.58
C THR A 18 -15.98 14.01 -10.45
N SER A 19 -15.66 15.28 -10.72
CA SER A 19 -15.15 16.22 -9.72
C SER A 19 -16.19 16.52 -8.64
N VAL A 20 -17.44 16.77 -9.03
CA VAL A 20 -18.54 17.01 -8.07
C VAL A 20 -18.75 15.79 -7.18
N ILE A 21 -18.84 14.59 -7.77
CA ILE A 21 -19.00 13.34 -7.02
C ILE A 21 -17.79 13.11 -6.10
N GLY A 22 -16.57 13.33 -6.60
CA GLY A 22 -15.34 13.16 -5.84
C GLY A 22 -15.25 14.07 -4.61
N ILE A 23 -15.65 15.35 -4.74
CA ILE A 23 -15.68 16.29 -3.61
C ILE A 23 -16.71 15.83 -2.56
N ILE A 24 -17.90 15.43 -2.99
CA ILE A 24 -18.94 14.92 -2.09
C ILE A 24 -18.41 13.70 -1.34
N VAL A 25 -17.95 12.67 -2.06
CA VAL A 25 -17.43 11.44 -1.45
C VAL A 25 -16.23 11.72 -0.55
N GLY A 26 -15.34 12.64 -0.91
CA GLY A 26 -14.19 13.02 -0.10
C GLY A 26 -14.58 13.70 1.22
N VAL A 27 -15.50 14.67 1.18
CA VAL A 27 -15.99 15.36 2.38
C VAL A 27 -16.70 14.38 3.30
N PHE A 28 -17.63 13.58 2.79
CA PHE A 28 -18.35 12.59 3.61
C PHE A 28 -17.40 11.48 4.11
N GLY A 29 -16.51 10.99 3.26
CA GLY A 29 -15.51 9.98 3.59
C GLY A 29 -14.56 10.42 4.70
N SER A 30 -14.12 11.68 4.68
CA SER A 30 -13.26 12.23 5.73
C SER A 30 -13.92 12.18 7.12
N LYS A 31 -15.21 12.47 7.20
CA LYS A 31 -16.00 12.38 8.44
C LYS A 31 -16.11 10.93 8.93
N ILE A 32 -16.38 10.01 8.01
CA ILE A 32 -16.50 8.58 8.32
C ILE A 32 -15.17 8.05 8.86
N LEU A 33 -14.04 8.37 8.19
CA LEU A 33 -12.70 7.98 8.64
C LEU A 33 -12.37 8.56 10.01
N LEU A 34 -12.67 9.83 10.25
CA LEU A 34 -12.46 10.45 11.56
C LEU A 34 -13.27 9.75 12.66
N MET A 35 -14.53 9.43 12.38
CA MET A 35 -15.39 8.71 13.31
C MET A 35 -14.86 7.29 13.60
N ILE A 36 -14.29 6.60 12.60
CA ILE A 36 -13.62 5.31 12.79
C ILE A 36 -12.41 5.47 13.72
N VAL A 37 -11.56 6.47 13.49
CA VAL A 37 -10.37 6.72 14.32
C VAL A 37 -10.77 7.03 15.77
N LEU A 38 -11.73 7.91 15.99
CA LEU A 38 -12.21 8.24 17.34
C LEU A 38 -12.80 7.02 18.06
N LYS A 39 -13.52 6.18 17.33
CA LYS A 39 -14.05 4.92 17.87
C LYS A 39 -12.95 3.92 18.23
N ILE A 40 -11.84 3.90 17.49
CA ILE A 40 -10.67 3.07 17.83
C ILE A 40 -9.94 3.62 19.07
N LEU A 41 -9.91 4.94 19.25
CA LEU A 41 -9.26 5.62 20.39
C LEU A 41 -10.14 5.71 21.64
N ASP A 42 -11.38 5.20 21.59
CA ASP A 42 -12.39 5.30 22.66
C ASP A 42 -12.67 6.74 23.13
N ILE A 43 -12.46 7.72 22.24
CA ILE A 43 -12.73 9.12 22.52
C ILE A 43 -14.20 9.39 22.16
N SER A 44 -15.05 9.53 23.17
CA SER A 44 -16.50 9.73 23.06
C SER A 44 -16.93 11.17 22.71
N THR A 45 -16.01 11.98 22.18
CA THR A 45 -16.28 13.38 21.83
C THR A 45 -16.86 13.49 20.42
N SER A 46 -17.96 14.22 20.27
CA SER A 46 -18.53 14.57 18.98
C SER A 46 -17.65 15.60 18.27
N VAL A 47 -16.72 15.14 17.42
CA VAL A 47 -15.90 16.06 16.64
C VAL A 47 -16.74 16.66 15.51
N SER A 48 -16.99 17.98 15.63
CA SER A 48 -17.54 18.80 14.55
C SER A 48 -16.57 18.83 13.37
N LEU A 49 -17.10 18.81 12.16
CA LEU A 49 -16.28 18.84 10.95
C LEU A 49 -15.57 20.20 10.86
N THR A 50 -14.30 20.26 11.25
CA THR A 50 -13.49 21.47 11.10
C THR A 50 -13.17 21.63 9.62
N PHE A 51 -14.03 22.36 8.91
CA PHE A 51 -13.81 22.72 7.51
C PHE A 51 -12.61 23.67 7.41
N GLN A 52 -11.45 23.10 7.10
CA GLN A 52 -10.28 23.86 6.75
C GLN A 52 -10.45 24.35 5.30
N PHE A 53 -10.97 25.57 5.13
CA PHE A 53 -11.07 26.24 3.83
C PHE A 53 -9.77 26.15 3.00
N PRO A 54 -8.56 26.31 3.57
CA PRO A 54 -7.31 26.14 2.82
C PRO A 54 -7.18 24.77 2.16
N ALA A 55 -7.53 23.68 2.85
CA ALA A 55 -7.43 22.33 2.31
C ALA A 55 -8.38 22.09 1.12
N VAL A 56 -9.59 22.67 1.18
CA VAL A 56 -10.55 22.60 0.07
C VAL A 56 -10.01 23.35 -1.15
N THR A 57 -9.48 24.57 -0.96
CA THR A 57 -8.93 25.37 -2.06
C THR A 57 -7.73 24.70 -2.73
N GLN A 58 -6.83 24.09 -1.95
CA GLN A 58 -5.68 23.33 -2.49
C GLN A 58 -6.14 22.11 -3.29
N THR A 59 -7.14 21.38 -2.80
CA THR A 59 -7.70 20.22 -3.50
C THR A 59 -8.34 20.62 -4.84
N VAL A 60 -9.14 21.70 -4.84
CA VAL A 60 -9.74 22.24 -6.07
C VAL A 60 -8.66 22.67 -7.07
N LEU A 61 -7.60 23.34 -6.60
CA LEU A 61 -6.48 23.74 -7.45
C LEU A 61 -5.79 22.53 -8.09
N LEU A 62 -5.54 21.47 -7.33
CA LEU A 62 -4.90 20.24 -7.82
C LEU A 62 -5.80 19.54 -8.87
N VAL A 63 -7.10 19.49 -8.63
CA VAL A 63 -8.10 18.98 -9.59
C VAL A 63 -8.09 19.80 -10.88
N ILE A 64 -8.05 21.13 -10.81
CA ILE A 64 -7.97 22.01 -11.99
C ILE A 64 -6.67 21.77 -12.76
N VAL A 65 -5.53 21.64 -12.07
CA VAL A 65 -4.24 21.35 -12.72
C VAL A 65 -4.30 19.99 -13.43
N ALA A 66 -4.84 18.96 -12.77
CA ALA A 66 -5.02 17.64 -13.38
C ALA A 66 -5.94 17.70 -14.61
N MET A 67 -7.03 18.48 -14.56
CA MET A 67 -7.92 18.73 -15.69
C MET A 67 -7.15 19.30 -16.89
N CYS A 68 -6.36 20.35 -16.65
CA CYS A 68 -5.55 20.98 -17.68
C CYS A 68 -4.56 20.00 -18.31
N LEU A 69 -3.88 19.19 -17.51
CA LEU A 69 -2.94 18.17 -18.00
C LEU A 69 -3.63 17.11 -18.87
N ILE A 70 -4.79 16.60 -18.44
CA ILE A 70 -5.57 15.61 -19.21
C ILE A 70 -6.09 16.23 -20.52
N MET A 71 -6.52 17.48 -20.48
CA MET A 71 -6.98 18.21 -21.66
C MET A 71 -5.85 18.43 -22.67
N ILE A 72 -4.66 18.85 -22.20
CA ILE A 72 -3.47 19.00 -23.04
C ILE A 72 -3.05 17.65 -23.63
N GLN A 73 -3.02 16.58 -22.82
CA GLN A 73 -2.69 15.23 -23.30
C GLN A 73 -3.67 14.78 -24.38
N SER A 74 -4.96 14.98 -24.16
CA SER A 74 -6.03 14.63 -25.08
C SER A 74 -5.95 15.46 -26.38
N PHE A 75 -5.64 16.75 -26.29
CA PHE A 75 -5.40 17.62 -27.43
C PHE A 75 -4.18 17.19 -28.25
N ILE A 76 -3.05 16.88 -27.60
CA ILE A 76 -1.84 16.37 -28.25
C ILE A 76 -2.12 15.01 -28.91
N PHE A 77 -2.84 14.12 -28.24
CA PHE A 77 -3.23 12.81 -28.77
C PHE A 77 -4.08 12.96 -30.04
N LEU A 78 -5.07 13.85 -30.03
CA LEU A 78 -5.92 14.13 -31.19
C LEU A 78 -5.16 14.85 -32.32
N ARG A 79 -4.20 15.72 -32.00
CA ARG A 79 -3.43 16.45 -33.03
C ARG A 79 -2.38 15.57 -33.70
N LYS A 80 -1.77 14.63 -32.97
CA LYS A 80 -0.76 13.69 -33.52
C LYS A 80 -1.37 12.61 -34.41
N ARG A 81 -2.63 12.23 -34.21
CA ARG A 81 -3.36 11.36 -35.14
C ARG A 81 -4.18 12.21 -36.10
N SER A 82 -3.67 12.43 -37.30
CA SER A 82 -4.47 12.99 -38.39
C SER A 82 -5.81 12.24 -38.47
N ILE A 83 -6.92 12.97 -38.58
CA ILE A 83 -8.27 12.42 -38.73
C ILE A 83 -8.32 11.39 -39.89
N LEU A 84 -7.45 11.55 -40.90
CA LEU A 84 -7.29 10.63 -42.02
C LEU A 84 -6.68 9.27 -41.62
N SER A 85 -5.78 9.24 -40.62
CA SER A 85 -5.23 8.00 -40.07
C SER A 85 -6.22 7.26 -39.18
N MET A 86 -7.10 7.98 -38.46
CA MET A 86 -8.14 7.35 -37.63
C MET A 86 -9.25 6.71 -38.47
N MET A 87 -9.56 7.29 -39.63
CA MET A 87 -10.53 6.74 -40.59
C MET A 87 -9.94 5.62 -41.45
N ASN A 88 -8.61 5.63 -41.69
CA ASN A 88 -7.90 4.50 -42.30
C ASN A 88 -7.53 3.39 -41.30
N ASP A 89 -7.58 3.62 -39.99
CA ASP A 89 -7.42 2.56 -38.97
C ASP A 89 -8.69 1.70 -38.83
N SER A 90 -9.85 2.14 -39.32
CA SER A 90 -11.02 1.28 -39.50
C SER A 90 -10.99 0.44 -40.79
N SER A 91 -10.16 0.81 -41.78
CA SER A 91 -10.04 0.11 -43.08
C SER A 91 -8.77 -0.72 -43.21
N LYS A 92 -7.69 -0.36 -42.49
CA LYS A 92 -6.66 -1.32 -42.12
C LYS A 92 -7.28 -2.23 -41.10
N SER A 93 -7.79 -3.36 -41.59
CA SER A 93 -7.87 -4.60 -40.82
C SER A 93 -6.80 -4.57 -39.73
N GLU A 94 -7.18 -4.87 -38.49
CA GLU A 94 -6.28 -5.37 -37.45
C GLU A 94 -5.60 -6.65 -37.97
N ALA A 95 -4.87 -6.52 -39.08
CA ALA A 95 -4.14 -7.53 -39.78
C ALA A 95 -2.92 -7.78 -38.91
N THR A 96 -3.18 -8.57 -37.88
CA THR A 96 -2.37 -9.73 -37.57
C THR A 96 -0.88 -9.43 -37.64
N LYS A 97 -0.40 -8.58 -36.73
CA LYS A 97 0.86 -8.92 -36.08
C LYS A 97 0.56 -10.07 -35.09
N ASN A 98 0.14 -11.21 -35.63
CA ASN A 98 -0.22 -12.44 -34.94
C ASN A 98 0.99 -13.17 -34.35
N ASN A 99 2.16 -12.54 -34.38
CA ASN A 99 3.35 -13.09 -33.79
C ASN A 99 3.32 -12.67 -32.32
N ILE A 100 2.65 -13.49 -31.50
CA ILE A 100 3.03 -13.64 -30.09
C ILE A 100 4.54 -13.84 -30.11
N SER A 101 5.27 -12.77 -29.82
CA SER A 101 6.73 -12.82 -29.88
C SER A 101 7.18 -13.77 -28.78
N ILE A 102 8.13 -14.66 -29.08
CA ILE A 102 8.76 -15.52 -28.07
C ILE A 102 9.29 -14.66 -26.91
N ALA A 103 9.72 -13.42 -27.21
CA ALA A 103 10.11 -12.43 -26.22
C ALA A 103 8.98 -12.06 -25.22
N GLU A 104 7.71 -12.09 -25.63
CA GLU A 104 6.58 -11.80 -24.73
C GLU A 104 6.37 -12.94 -23.74
N VAL A 105 6.50 -14.19 -24.18
CA VAL A 105 6.41 -15.34 -23.29
C VAL A 105 7.57 -15.34 -22.29
N ILE A 106 8.79 -15.05 -22.76
CA ILE A 106 9.97 -14.91 -21.90
C ILE A 106 9.78 -13.78 -20.89
N SER A 107 9.24 -12.63 -21.33
CA SER A 107 8.98 -11.50 -20.44
C SER A 107 7.98 -11.83 -19.32
N GLY A 108 7.00 -12.70 -19.60
CA GLY A 108 6.05 -13.17 -18.61
C GLY A 108 6.64 -14.10 -17.58
N ILE A 109 7.42 -15.08 -18.04
CA ILE A 109 8.14 -15.99 -17.15
C ILE A 109 9.12 -15.19 -16.28
N LEU A 110 9.82 -14.22 -16.86
CA LEU A 110 10.69 -13.31 -16.13
C LEU A 110 9.91 -12.48 -15.10
N GLY A 111 8.75 -11.94 -15.47
CA GLY A 111 7.89 -11.19 -14.54
C GLY A 111 7.44 -12.03 -13.34
N ILE A 112 7.05 -13.29 -13.56
CA ILE A 112 6.71 -14.23 -12.49
C ILE A 112 7.94 -14.53 -11.62
N ALA A 113 9.09 -14.80 -12.24
CA ALA A 113 10.34 -15.06 -11.52
C ALA A 113 10.77 -13.85 -10.66
N MET A 114 10.59 -12.64 -11.16
CA MET A 114 10.83 -11.39 -10.42
C MET A 114 9.89 -11.28 -9.21
N ILE A 115 8.60 -11.56 -9.36
CA ILE A 115 7.65 -11.53 -8.22
C ILE A 115 8.03 -12.57 -7.16
N ILE A 116 8.33 -13.81 -7.58
CA ILE A 116 8.72 -14.90 -6.67
C ILE A 116 10.03 -14.54 -5.96
N PHE A 117 11.03 -14.03 -6.68
CA PHE A 117 12.30 -13.63 -6.09
C PHE A 117 12.14 -12.45 -5.13
N GLY A 118 11.25 -11.49 -5.43
CA GLY A 118 10.93 -10.39 -4.53
C GLY A 118 10.27 -10.86 -3.25
N TYR A 119 9.38 -11.85 -3.35
CA TYR A 119 8.77 -12.48 -2.18
C TYR A 119 9.81 -13.22 -1.34
N TYR A 120 10.72 -13.98 -1.97
CA TYR A 120 11.82 -14.66 -1.28
C TYR A 120 12.77 -13.67 -0.58
N MET A 121 13.12 -12.58 -1.24
CA MET A 121 13.90 -11.49 -0.62
C MET A 121 13.17 -10.85 0.56
N SER A 122 11.84 -10.73 0.48
CA SER A 122 11.03 -10.21 1.59
C SER A 122 11.02 -11.14 2.80
N THR A 123 11.00 -12.47 2.60
CA THR A 123 11.01 -13.43 3.72
C THR A 123 12.37 -13.50 4.41
N GLU A 124 13.46 -13.34 3.67
CA GLU A 124 14.83 -13.38 4.19
C GLU A 124 15.39 -11.99 4.54
N MET A 125 14.52 -10.96 4.59
CA MET A 125 14.93 -9.56 4.79
C MET A 125 15.64 -9.33 6.13
N PHE A 126 15.20 -10.01 7.19
CA PHE A 126 15.78 -9.91 8.54
C PHE A 126 16.88 -10.95 8.81
N GLY A 127 17.15 -11.85 7.87
CA GLY A 127 18.20 -12.87 7.96
C GLY A 127 19.37 -12.55 7.03
N LYS A 128 19.43 -13.26 5.89
CA LYS A 128 20.55 -13.16 4.93
C LYS A 128 20.70 -11.77 4.30
N PHE A 129 19.63 -10.98 4.23
CA PHE A 129 19.64 -9.64 3.64
C PHE A 129 19.59 -8.51 4.67
N ALA A 130 19.83 -8.81 5.96
CA ALA A 130 19.80 -7.82 7.04
C ALA A 130 20.84 -6.70 6.88
N SER A 131 22.01 -7.01 6.30
CA SER A 131 23.08 -6.03 6.04
C SER A 131 22.72 -4.97 5.00
N GLY A 132 21.66 -5.17 4.21
CA GLY A 132 21.15 -4.24 3.21
C GLY A 132 19.84 -3.54 3.57
N MET A 133 19.40 -3.60 4.84
CA MET A 133 18.04 -3.25 5.30
C MET A 133 17.51 -1.90 4.79
N MET A 134 18.37 -0.91 4.55
CA MET A 134 17.95 0.41 4.04
C MET A 134 17.54 0.38 2.55
N PHE A 135 18.16 -0.47 1.73
CA PHE A 135 17.92 -0.53 0.27
C PHE A 135 17.07 -1.73 -0.15
N THR A 136 17.09 -2.83 0.62
CA THR A 136 16.35 -4.06 0.32
C THR A 136 14.85 -3.83 0.05
N PRO A 137 14.11 -3.01 0.82
CA PRO A 137 12.68 -2.77 0.55
C PRO A 137 12.42 -2.09 -0.80
N PHE A 138 13.27 -1.16 -1.22
CA PHE A 138 13.14 -0.48 -2.51
C PHE A 138 13.37 -1.44 -3.68
N ILE A 139 14.31 -2.38 -3.52
CA ILE A 139 14.58 -3.42 -4.51
C ILE A 139 13.38 -4.36 -4.61
N ILE A 140 12.80 -4.79 -3.49
CA ILE A 140 11.60 -5.64 -3.47
C ILE A 140 10.43 -4.94 -4.17
N LEU A 141 10.20 -3.66 -3.87
CA LEU A 141 9.12 -2.87 -4.48
C LEU A 141 9.35 -2.73 -5.99
N PHE A 142 10.58 -2.40 -6.41
CA PHE A 142 10.92 -2.34 -7.84
C PHE A 142 10.65 -3.67 -8.53
N LEU A 143 11.11 -4.77 -7.94
CA LEU A 143 11.01 -6.09 -8.51
C LEU A 143 9.56 -6.58 -8.64
N THR A 144 8.74 -6.31 -7.63
CA THR A 144 7.31 -6.68 -7.63
C THR A 144 6.47 -5.81 -8.55
N VAL A 145 6.72 -4.50 -8.62
CA VAL A 145 5.99 -3.58 -9.52
C VAL A 145 6.36 -3.82 -10.98
N VAL A 146 7.65 -3.90 -11.30
CA VAL A 146 8.11 -4.19 -12.67
C VAL A 146 7.72 -5.61 -13.08
N GLY A 147 7.83 -6.57 -12.16
CA GLY A 147 7.38 -7.96 -12.36
C GLY A 147 5.89 -8.04 -12.68
N ALA A 148 5.04 -7.31 -11.94
CA ALA A 148 3.60 -7.24 -12.20
C ALA A 148 3.28 -6.58 -13.55
N TYR A 149 4.03 -5.55 -13.95
CA TYR A 149 3.88 -4.96 -15.29
C TYR A 149 4.20 -5.94 -16.42
N LEU A 150 5.35 -6.62 -16.33
CA LEU A 150 5.76 -7.64 -17.29
C LEU A 150 4.76 -8.80 -17.32
N PHE A 151 4.28 -9.22 -16.14
CA PHE A 151 3.25 -10.23 -16.02
C PHE A 151 1.98 -9.82 -16.78
N PHE A 152 1.35 -8.69 -16.44
CA PHE A 152 0.10 -8.26 -17.09
C PHE A 152 0.26 -8.00 -18.58
N ARG A 153 1.42 -7.47 -19.01
CA ARG A 153 1.72 -7.26 -20.43
C ARG A 153 1.87 -8.57 -21.20
N SER A 154 2.42 -9.61 -20.58
CA SER A 154 2.61 -10.92 -21.18
C SER A 154 1.44 -11.89 -21.00
N SER A 155 0.51 -11.63 -20.06
CA SER A 155 -0.59 -12.54 -19.70
C SER A 155 -1.38 -13.00 -20.94
N VAL A 156 -1.51 -12.09 -21.90
CA VAL A 156 -1.93 -12.27 -23.29
C VAL A 156 -1.37 -13.53 -23.95
N SER A 157 -0.05 -13.66 -23.97
CA SER A 157 0.68 -14.76 -24.61
C SER A 157 0.60 -16.05 -23.79
N VAL A 158 0.53 -15.94 -22.46
CA VAL A 158 0.39 -17.07 -21.54
C VAL A 158 -1.00 -17.70 -21.65
N ILE A 159 -2.06 -16.89 -21.61
CA ILE A 159 -3.46 -17.33 -21.77
C ILE A 159 -3.64 -18.06 -23.10
N PHE A 160 -3.09 -17.51 -24.18
CA PHE A 160 -3.17 -18.14 -25.51
C PHE A 160 -2.48 -19.52 -25.56
N LYS A 161 -1.28 -19.65 -24.98
CA LYS A 161 -0.58 -20.94 -24.91
C LYS A 161 -1.31 -21.94 -24.02
N THR A 162 -1.82 -21.51 -22.87
CA THR A 162 -2.57 -22.37 -21.95
C THR A 162 -3.86 -22.89 -22.60
N ILE A 163 -4.61 -22.02 -23.29
CA ILE A 163 -5.83 -22.42 -24.02
C ILE A 163 -5.50 -23.37 -25.18
N LYS A 164 -4.43 -23.10 -25.94
CA LYS A 164 -3.98 -23.96 -27.04
C LYS A 164 -3.54 -25.35 -26.56
N ASN A 165 -2.83 -25.42 -25.43
CA ASN A 165 -2.42 -26.68 -24.80
C ASN A 165 -3.61 -27.43 -24.21
N ALA A 166 -4.53 -26.74 -23.52
CA ALA A 166 -5.69 -27.37 -22.89
C ALA A 166 -6.66 -28.01 -23.91
N LYS A 167 -6.76 -27.46 -25.13
CA LYS A 167 -7.61 -28.02 -26.20
C LYS A 167 -6.85 -28.94 -27.18
N HIS A 168 -5.66 -29.43 -26.83
CA HIS A 168 -4.82 -30.29 -27.68
C HIS A 168 -4.69 -29.77 -29.13
N GLY A 169 -4.60 -28.46 -29.31
CA GLY A 169 -4.45 -27.83 -30.63
C GLY A 169 -5.72 -27.68 -31.48
N LYS A 170 -6.91 -28.14 -31.04
CA LYS A 170 -8.19 -27.90 -31.73
C LYS A 170 -8.90 -26.67 -31.17
N VAL A 171 -8.41 -25.48 -31.52
CA VAL A 171 -9.03 -24.21 -31.10
C VAL A 171 -10.12 -23.83 -32.11
N SER A 172 -11.36 -23.65 -31.64
CA SER A 172 -12.48 -23.22 -32.49
C SER A 172 -12.30 -21.76 -32.95
N ILE A 173 -12.76 -21.42 -34.15
CA ILE A 173 -12.67 -20.06 -34.73
C ILE A 173 -13.30 -19.02 -33.77
N THR A 174 -14.42 -19.38 -33.14
CA THR A 174 -15.10 -18.53 -32.15
C THR A 174 -14.22 -18.26 -30.93
N ASP A 175 -13.52 -19.28 -30.40
CA ASP A 175 -12.61 -19.11 -29.25
C ASP A 175 -11.44 -18.17 -29.58
N VAL A 176 -10.89 -18.27 -30.80
CA VAL A 176 -9.78 -17.42 -31.23
C VAL A 176 -10.20 -15.96 -31.36
N VAL A 177 -11.39 -15.69 -31.92
CA VAL A 177 -11.89 -14.30 -32.10
C VAL A 177 -12.17 -13.63 -30.76
N PHE A 178 -12.87 -14.31 -29.84
CA PHE A 178 -13.12 -13.76 -28.51
C PHE A 178 -11.82 -13.58 -27.71
N THR A 179 -10.94 -14.60 -27.71
CA THR A 179 -9.66 -14.53 -27.00
C THR A 179 -8.78 -13.41 -27.54
N SER A 180 -8.69 -13.23 -28.85
CA SER A 180 -7.86 -12.19 -29.47
C SER A 180 -8.28 -10.77 -29.08
N SER A 181 -9.59 -10.49 -29.05
CA SER A 181 -10.11 -9.17 -28.68
C SER A 181 -9.80 -8.79 -27.21
N ILE A 182 -10.00 -9.73 -26.28
CA ILE A 182 -9.68 -9.54 -24.85
C ILE A 182 -8.17 -9.40 -24.66
N MET A 183 -7.41 -10.22 -25.37
CA MET A 183 -5.95 -10.25 -25.35
C MET A 183 -5.34 -8.91 -25.81
N HIS A 184 -5.83 -8.33 -26.91
CA HIS A 184 -5.36 -7.02 -27.37
C HIS A 184 -5.70 -5.91 -26.36
N ARG A 185 -6.90 -5.95 -25.75
CA ARG A 185 -7.32 -4.99 -24.72
C ARG A 185 -6.49 -5.11 -23.43
N MET A 186 -6.20 -6.33 -22.98
CA MET A 186 -5.30 -6.55 -21.83
C MET A 186 -3.89 -6.03 -22.11
N LYS A 187 -3.32 -6.29 -23.29
CA LYS A 187 -1.98 -5.81 -23.67
C LYS A 187 -1.90 -4.29 -23.66
N LYS A 188 -2.89 -3.64 -24.28
CA LYS A 188 -2.95 -2.18 -24.41
C LYS A 188 -3.16 -1.50 -23.05
N ASN A 189 -3.90 -2.14 -22.14
CA ASN A 189 -4.24 -1.61 -20.83
C ASN A 189 -3.42 -2.20 -19.68
N ALA A 190 -2.34 -2.95 -19.97
CA ALA A 190 -1.52 -3.62 -18.97
C ALA A 190 -0.97 -2.64 -17.93
N LEU A 191 -0.58 -1.43 -18.35
CA LEU A 191 -0.11 -0.37 -17.46
C LEU A 191 -1.19 0.08 -16.46
N SER A 192 -2.43 0.29 -16.93
CA SER A 192 -3.54 0.65 -16.05
C SER A 192 -3.84 -0.45 -15.04
N LEU A 193 -3.77 -1.71 -15.46
CA LEU A 193 -3.99 -2.86 -14.57
C LEU A 193 -2.89 -2.96 -13.51
N THR A 194 -1.61 -2.75 -13.88
CA THR A 194 -0.52 -2.68 -12.90
C THR A 194 -0.74 -1.56 -11.89
N ILE A 195 -1.12 -0.36 -12.34
CA ILE A 195 -1.36 0.78 -11.43
C ILE A 195 -2.45 0.43 -10.42
N ILE A 196 -3.57 -0.13 -10.87
CA ILE A 196 -4.67 -0.53 -9.98
C ILE A 196 -4.18 -1.57 -8.97
N ALA A 197 -3.46 -2.61 -9.43
CA ALA A 197 -2.92 -3.64 -8.55
C ALA A 197 -1.93 -3.09 -7.52
N THR A 198 -1.02 -2.20 -7.94
CA THR A 198 -0.04 -1.58 -7.05
C THR A 198 -0.70 -0.68 -6.01
N ILE A 199 -1.69 0.14 -6.40
CA ILE A 199 -2.44 0.99 -5.45
C ILE A 199 -3.16 0.11 -4.42
N SER A 200 -3.82 -0.96 -4.85
CA SER A 200 -4.49 -1.90 -3.93
C SER A 200 -3.50 -2.56 -2.97
N ALA A 201 -2.34 -3.01 -3.48
CA ALA A 201 -1.30 -3.60 -2.65
C ALA A 201 -0.79 -2.60 -1.60
N VAL A 202 -0.44 -1.37 -2.01
CA VAL A 202 0.01 -0.31 -1.10
C VAL A 202 -1.06 -0.01 -0.03
N THR A 203 -2.33 0.06 -0.43
CA THR A 203 -3.43 0.31 0.50
C THR A 203 -3.52 -0.77 1.58
N VAL A 204 -3.45 -2.04 1.18
CA VAL A 204 -3.46 -3.17 2.12
C VAL A 204 -2.20 -3.15 3.00
N THR A 205 -1.02 -2.86 2.45
CA THR A 205 0.23 -2.76 3.22
C THR A 205 0.14 -1.69 4.30
N VAL A 206 -0.34 -0.48 3.97
CA VAL A 206 -0.48 0.60 4.94
C VAL A 206 -1.50 0.23 6.03
N LEU A 207 -2.61 -0.41 5.67
CA LEU A 207 -3.61 -0.87 6.62
C LEU A 207 -3.03 -1.92 7.60
N CYS A 208 -2.36 -2.95 7.07
CA CYS A 208 -1.71 -3.98 7.88
C CYS A 208 -0.61 -3.39 8.77
N PHE A 209 0.19 -2.46 8.24
CA PHE A 209 1.23 -1.77 9.01
C PHE A 209 0.64 -0.99 10.19
N GLY A 210 -0.46 -0.25 9.98
CA GLY A 210 -1.16 0.44 11.06
C GLY A 210 -1.69 -0.53 12.13
N ALA A 211 -2.29 -1.65 11.72
CA ALA A 211 -2.82 -2.66 12.64
C ALA A 211 -1.71 -3.32 13.47
N ILE A 212 -0.60 -3.74 12.83
CA ILE A 212 0.55 -4.33 13.51
C ILE A 212 1.19 -3.30 14.44
N SER A 213 1.39 -2.06 13.98
CA SER A 213 1.97 -0.99 14.81
C SER A 213 1.14 -0.73 16.05
N LYS A 214 -0.20 -0.73 15.95
CA LYS A 214 -1.08 -0.57 17.11
C LYS A 214 -0.91 -1.72 18.09
N ALA A 215 -0.95 -2.97 17.61
CA ALA A 215 -0.75 -4.14 18.46
C ALA A 215 0.62 -4.12 19.15
N THR A 216 1.68 -3.75 18.42
CA THR A 216 3.02 -3.60 18.98
C THR A 216 3.08 -2.49 20.04
N ILE A 217 2.42 -1.35 19.82
CA ILE A 217 2.36 -0.27 20.83
C ILE A 217 1.62 -0.76 22.07
N ASP A 218 0.47 -1.41 21.94
CA ASP A 218 -0.28 -1.94 23.09
C ASP A 218 0.57 -2.94 23.90
N ASP A 219 1.27 -3.85 23.23
CA ASP A 219 2.14 -4.82 23.90
C ASP A 219 3.32 -4.12 24.59
N ASN A 220 3.93 -3.11 23.94
CA ASN A 220 5.00 -2.32 24.56
C ASN A 220 4.51 -1.52 25.76
N VAL A 221 3.32 -0.92 25.70
CA VAL A 221 2.73 -0.19 26.83
C VAL A 221 2.48 -1.14 28.00
N LYS A 222 1.91 -2.33 27.76
CA LYS A 222 1.73 -3.35 28.80
C LYS A 222 3.05 -3.79 29.44
N LEU A 223 4.14 -3.87 28.66
CA LEU A 223 5.45 -4.28 29.16
C LEU A 223 6.20 -3.16 29.88
N SER A 224 6.06 -1.91 29.45
CA SER A 224 6.86 -0.78 29.94
C SER A 224 6.16 0.08 30.98
N SER A 225 4.83 0.16 30.94
CA SER A 225 4.01 0.98 31.85
C SER A 225 2.65 0.31 32.06
N PRO A 226 2.60 -0.86 32.74
CA PRO A 226 1.35 -1.55 33.02
C PRO A 226 0.40 -0.74 33.91
N GLN A 227 0.96 0.17 34.71
CA GLN A 227 0.23 1.08 35.58
C GLN A 227 0.17 2.50 34.98
N ASP A 228 -0.84 3.27 35.37
CA ASP A 228 -1.08 4.64 34.91
C ASP A 228 0.08 5.59 35.25
N PHE A 229 0.71 5.39 36.41
CA PHE A 229 1.91 6.09 36.85
C PHE A 229 2.92 5.10 37.42
N ASN A 230 4.18 5.23 37.01
CA ASN A 230 5.28 4.40 37.52
C ASN A 230 6.36 5.32 38.10
N PHE A 231 6.66 5.17 39.39
CA PHE A 231 7.73 5.90 40.07
C PHE A 231 8.87 4.94 40.42
N THR A 232 10.09 5.30 40.06
CA THR A 232 11.30 4.52 40.43
C THR A 232 11.86 4.96 41.79
N GLU A 233 11.54 6.18 42.23
CA GLU A 233 11.99 6.72 43.51
C GLU A 233 10.83 6.78 44.51
N GLN A 234 10.99 6.11 45.66
CA GLN A 234 9.96 6.04 46.71
C GLN A 234 9.50 7.42 47.20
N LYS A 235 10.41 8.39 47.35
CA LYS A 235 10.06 9.75 47.79
C LYS A 235 9.12 10.47 46.82
N GLN A 236 9.21 10.17 45.52
CA GLN A 236 8.35 10.78 44.51
C GLN A 236 6.96 10.14 44.51
N ALA A 237 6.89 8.82 44.77
CA ALA A 237 5.63 8.11 44.96
C ALA A 237 4.86 8.64 46.18
N GLU A 238 5.51 8.69 47.36
CA GLU A 238 4.90 9.19 48.59
C GLU A 238 4.41 10.65 48.44
N ALA A 239 5.17 11.51 47.78
CA ALA A 239 4.76 12.90 47.52
C ALA A 239 3.58 13.02 46.55
N PHE A 240 3.40 12.05 45.66
CA PHE A 240 2.27 11.97 44.73
C PHE A 240 1.02 11.43 45.42
N GLU A 241 1.16 10.39 46.24
CA GLU A 241 0.08 9.81 47.07
C GLU A 241 -0.53 10.85 48.00
N ASN A 242 0.29 11.62 48.73
CA ASN A 242 -0.19 12.69 49.59
C ASN A 242 -1.04 13.74 48.83
N LYS A 243 -0.69 14.03 47.57
CA LYS A 243 -1.48 14.96 46.74
C LYS A 243 -2.80 14.35 46.25
N LEU A 244 -2.82 13.03 46.00
CA LEU A 244 -4.04 12.32 45.65
C LEU A 244 -5.00 12.26 46.84
N ASP A 245 -4.46 12.03 48.04
CA ASP A 245 -5.22 12.05 49.30
C ASP A 245 -5.80 13.44 49.58
N GLU A 246 -5.00 14.51 49.44
CA GLU A 246 -5.49 15.89 49.55
C GLU A 246 -6.65 16.17 48.56
N ALA A 247 -6.55 15.64 47.34
CA ALA A 247 -7.57 15.77 46.31
C ALA A 247 -8.74 14.77 46.43
N HIS A 248 -8.71 13.87 47.41
CA HIS A 248 -9.69 12.80 47.62
C HIS A 248 -9.88 11.88 46.39
N ILE A 249 -8.78 11.57 45.69
CA ILE A 249 -8.77 10.68 44.52
C ILE A 249 -8.31 9.29 44.98
N GLY A 250 -9.18 8.28 44.86
CA GLY A 250 -8.82 6.90 45.19
C GLY A 250 -7.78 6.32 44.21
N TYR A 251 -6.82 5.57 44.74
CA TYR A 251 -5.76 4.91 43.98
C TYR A 251 -5.51 3.47 44.46
N ASP A 252 -4.89 2.65 43.62
CA ASP A 252 -4.44 1.29 43.95
C ASP A 252 -2.90 1.26 43.86
N GLU A 253 -2.23 0.97 44.97
CA GLU A 253 -0.78 0.94 45.03
C GLU A 253 -0.25 -0.45 44.64
N GLN A 254 0.70 -0.49 43.70
CA GLN A 254 1.35 -1.72 43.27
C GLN A 254 2.87 -1.58 43.42
N TYR A 255 3.39 -1.96 44.58
CA TYR A 255 4.82 -1.95 44.86
C TYR A 255 5.52 -3.16 44.24
N LYS A 256 6.65 -2.91 43.55
CA LYS A 256 7.53 -3.97 43.07
C LYS A 256 8.98 -3.62 43.36
N GLU A 257 9.66 -4.50 44.08
CA GLU A 257 11.10 -4.39 44.28
C GLU A 257 11.85 -4.75 43.00
N LEU A 258 12.73 -3.85 42.56
CA LEU A 258 13.56 -4.00 41.36
C LEU A 258 14.98 -4.35 41.77
N GLU A 259 15.37 -5.61 41.59
CA GLU A 259 16.75 -6.03 41.83
C GLU A 259 17.52 -6.05 40.49
N ARG A 260 18.68 -5.38 40.49
CA ARG A 260 19.56 -5.32 39.32
C ARG A 260 20.58 -6.45 39.39
N VAL A 261 20.40 -7.48 38.57
CA VAL A 261 21.27 -8.65 38.55
C VAL A 261 22.23 -8.57 37.37
N LYS A 262 23.53 -8.75 37.64
CA LYS A 262 24.56 -8.86 36.60
C LYS A 262 24.43 -10.20 35.88
N VAL A 263 24.42 -10.17 34.56
CA VAL A 263 24.26 -11.38 33.75
C VAL A 263 25.60 -12.11 33.65
N THR A 264 25.78 -13.17 34.44
CA THR A 264 27.08 -13.87 34.57
C THR A 264 27.22 -15.13 33.69
N LYS A 265 26.29 -15.44 32.77
CA LYS A 265 26.40 -16.63 31.89
C LYS A 265 26.05 -16.36 30.43
N ASP A 266 27.09 -16.42 29.60
CA ASP A 266 27.14 -16.25 28.14
C ASP A 266 26.42 -17.32 27.28
N SER A 267 25.68 -18.27 27.86
CA SER A 267 25.06 -19.36 27.09
C SER A 267 23.58 -19.17 26.77
N PHE A 268 22.87 -18.30 27.48
CA PHE A 268 21.42 -18.11 27.29
C PHE A 268 21.11 -17.16 26.12
N PHE A 269 21.97 -16.17 25.87
CA PHE A 269 21.81 -15.17 24.81
C PHE A 269 22.56 -15.50 23.51
N LYS A 270 23.24 -16.66 23.45
CA LYS A 270 24.00 -17.09 22.27
C LYS A 270 23.15 -17.48 21.06
N GLU A 271 21.88 -17.81 21.26
CA GLU A 271 21.01 -18.31 20.18
C GLU A 271 20.23 -17.22 19.42
N SER A 272 20.21 -15.97 19.90
CA SER A 272 19.63 -14.85 19.14
C SER A 272 20.68 -14.23 18.22
N GLY A 273 21.11 -15.03 17.24
CA GLY A 273 22.12 -14.66 16.24
C GLY A 273 21.58 -13.68 15.20
N GLY A 274 21.62 -12.39 15.51
CA GLY A 274 21.42 -11.28 14.57
C GLY A 274 22.50 -10.23 14.78
N THR A 275 23.31 -10.02 13.74
CA THR A 275 24.52 -9.19 13.72
C THR A 275 24.29 -7.79 14.31
N GLY A 276 24.84 -7.53 15.51
CA GLY A 276 25.00 -6.16 16.04
C GLY A 276 24.52 -5.84 17.45
N ASN A 277 24.08 -6.79 18.28
CA ASN A 277 23.50 -6.45 19.59
C ASN A 277 24.46 -6.61 20.77
N MET A 278 24.59 -5.51 21.54
CA MET A 278 25.13 -5.49 22.89
C MET A 278 24.51 -6.61 23.73
N MET A 279 25.34 -7.49 24.28
CA MET A 279 24.87 -8.43 25.30
C MET A 279 24.37 -7.60 26.50
N PRO A 280 23.14 -7.82 26.98
CA PRO A 280 22.67 -7.11 28.16
C PRO A 280 23.57 -7.49 29.35
N THR A 281 24.40 -6.54 29.80
CA THR A 281 25.34 -6.76 30.92
C THR A 281 24.60 -6.80 32.27
N GLU A 282 23.39 -6.24 32.30
CA GLU A 282 22.51 -6.15 33.46
C GLU A 282 21.09 -6.51 33.05
N MET A 283 20.39 -7.24 33.92
CA MET A 283 18.95 -7.49 33.82
C MET A 283 18.26 -6.95 35.08
N PHE A 284 17.08 -6.35 34.90
CA PHE A 284 16.20 -5.98 36.00
C PHE A 284 15.27 -7.16 36.25
N ILE A 285 15.22 -7.64 37.50
CA ILE A 285 14.29 -8.67 37.93
C ILE A 285 13.35 -8.00 38.93
N THR A 286 12.05 -8.14 38.69
CA THR A 286 11.02 -7.71 39.65
C THR A 286 10.58 -8.92 40.47
N SER A 287 10.38 -8.75 41.78
CA SER A 287 9.68 -9.78 42.57
C SER A 287 8.27 -10.01 42.03
N ASN A 288 7.88 -11.28 41.87
CA ASN A 288 6.51 -11.69 41.50
C ASN A 288 5.59 -11.86 42.73
N GLN A 289 6.10 -11.56 43.93
CA GLN A 289 5.37 -11.77 45.18
C GLN A 289 5.03 -10.43 45.83
N TYR A 290 3.72 -10.27 46.05
CA TYR A 290 3.03 -9.24 46.83
C TYR A 290 3.59 -9.10 48.25
#